data_AF-A0A9C9W1Q6-F1
#
_entry.id   AF-A0A9C9W1Q6-F1
#
_cell.length_a   1.000
_cell.length_b   1.000
_cell.length_c   1.000
_cell.angle_alpha   90.00
_cell.angle_beta   90.00
_cell.angle_gamma   90.00
#
_symmetry.space_group_name_H-M   'P 1'
#
loop_
_entity.id
_entity.type
_entity.pdbx_description
1 polymer ?
#
loop_
_entity_poly.entity_id
_entity_poly.type
_entity_poly.pdbx_seq_one_letter_code
_entity_poly.pdbx_strand_id
1 'polypeptide(L)'
;MKTSIFPLKPVAFAVLTALAALPAVAAADDLSQLRKTVETLQKQLQEVQKQLEEQQAQAKTEQPASRADVEQLQKQVSEANEWREPNTLVHLAGYADVGYEKTQGNNDDGSFTVGRFSPIFHFQYRDLVMLESELEFEVEDDGNTNTSLEYLTIDLFMNDYATLVAGKFLSPVGQFRQNLHPSWVNKMASAPPGFGHDGAAPVSDVGVQVRGGLPRMGGVRTNYALFVSNGPELSSEDGELEGIDAEGFNKDAEGNKVYGGRVGILPIPNLEIGLSGAWGEAAVSKIDGNEVDINDEGKRDYKVYDADFNYQLGSLGVRGEYVKSKVGSTSKGLAASGSANWTTWYTQAAYKFLPTKWEAVARYTDFDSAVDDRDVKQWALGINYIFTSNFIAKVNYELNDGKNNSAADDNRFLAQLAYGF
;
A
#
# COMPACT_ATOMS: atom_id res chain seq x y z
N MET A 1 -3.33 20.17 -42.43
CA MET A 1 -3.41 21.61 -42.79
C MET A 1 -4.80 21.88 -43.38
N LYS A 2 -5.72 22.41 -42.57
CA LYS A 2 -6.88 23.28 -42.85
C LYS A 2 -7.89 23.12 -41.71
N THR A 3 -7.91 24.13 -40.88
CA THR A 3 -8.79 24.41 -39.76
C THR A 3 -10.22 24.65 -40.22
N SER A 4 -11.20 24.06 -39.53
CA SER A 4 -12.57 24.59 -39.48
C SER A 4 -13.05 24.55 -38.02
N ILE A 5 -13.03 25.73 -37.41
CA ILE A 5 -13.52 26.03 -36.07
C ILE A 5 -15.03 26.24 -36.19
N PHE A 6 -15.84 25.43 -35.52
CA PHE A 6 -17.24 25.78 -35.23
C PHE A 6 -17.28 26.59 -33.93
N PRO A 7 -17.84 27.82 -33.92
CA PRO A 7 -17.99 28.57 -32.70
C PRO A 7 -19.25 28.10 -31.97
N LEU A 8 -19.10 27.27 -30.94
CA LEU A 8 -20.08 27.22 -29.85
C LEU A 8 -19.93 28.53 -29.06
N LYS A 9 -20.98 29.35 -29.03
CA LYS A 9 -21.14 30.36 -27.98
C LYS A 9 -22.00 29.80 -26.84
N PRO A 10 -21.63 30.09 -25.58
CA PRO A 10 -22.20 29.48 -24.40
C PRO A 10 -23.33 30.33 -23.81
N VAL A 11 -24.44 29.71 -23.42
CA VAL A 11 -25.35 30.21 -22.37
C VAL A 11 -25.91 28.97 -21.67
N ALA A 12 -25.21 28.51 -20.63
CA ALA A 12 -25.55 28.70 -19.21
C ALA A 12 -26.80 27.90 -18.82
N PHE A 13 -26.69 26.74 -18.16
CA PHE A 13 -26.15 26.57 -16.80
C PHE A 13 -26.71 27.64 -15.84
N ALA A 14 -28.04 27.64 -15.66
CA ALA A 14 -28.71 28.39 -14.59
C ALA A 14 -30.09 27.80 -14.28
N VAL A 15 -30.16 26.54 -13.85
CA VAL A 15 -31.41 25.96 -13.28
C VAL A 15 -31.20 25.30 -11.91
N LEU A 16 -29.99 25.24 -11.35
CA LEU A 16 -29.75 24.50 -10.10
C LEU A 16 -29.18 25.31 -8.92
N THR A 17 -29.41 26.62 -8.86
CA THR A 17 -28.92 27.45 -7.73
C THR A 17 -29.98 28.43 -7.19
N ALA A 18 -31.19 27.94 -6.92
CA ALA A 18 -32.20 28.73 -6.22
C ALA A 18 -33.05 27.93 -5.20
N LEU A 19 -32.49 26.88 -4.57
CA LEU A 19 -33.17 26.14 -3.49
C LEU A 19 -32.47 26.20 -2.13
N ALA A 20 -31.52 27.12 -1.93
CA ALA A 20 -30.82 27.24 -0.65
C ALA A 20 -30.73 28.71 -0.20
N ALA A 21 -31.87 29.31 0.14
CA ALA A 21 -31.96 30.39 1.13
C ALA A 21 -33.44 30.69 1.44
N LEU A 22 -33.97 30.07 2.49
CA LEU A 22 -35.11 30.63 3.21
C LEU A 22 -34.55 31.46 4.38
N PRO A 23 -34.90 32.75 4.45
CA PRO A 23 -35.24 33.36 5.72
C PRO A 23 -36.69 33.88 5.70
N ALA A 24 -37.32 33.75 6.85
CA ALA A 24 -38.70 34.13 7.11
C ALA A 24 -38.88 35.66 7.18
N VAL A 25 -39.88 36.14 6.42
CA VAL A 25 -40.84 37.25 6.67
C VAL A 25 -40.30 38.67 6.97
N ALA A 26 -40.55 39.58 6.01
CA ALA A 26 -40.93 40.98 6.27
C ALA A 26 -41.90 41.47 5.16
N ALA A 27 -43.17 41.58 5.51
CA ALA A 27 -44.28 41.85 4.59
C ALA A 27 -44.54 43.36 4.43
N ALA A 28 -44.12 43.95 3.30
CA ALA A 28 -44.76 45.10 2.65
C ALA A 28 -44.11 45.45 1.29
N ASP A 29 -42.79 45.32 1.15
CA ASP A 29 -42.08 45.55 -0.14
C ASP A 29 -42.12 44.34 -1.09
N ASP A 30 -42.47 43.18 -0.55
CA ASP A 30 -42.43 41.86 -1.18
C ASP A 30 -43.46 41.70 -2.32
N LEU A 31 -44.62 42.35 -2.23
CA LEU A 31 -45.71 42.16 -3.21
C LEU A 31 -45.40 42.81 -4.58
N SER A 32 -44.59 43.88 -4.58
CA SER A 32 -44.13 44.55 -5.81
C SER A 32 -43.01 43.77 -6.51
N GLN A 33 -42.10 43.18 -5.74
CA GLN A 33 -41.04 42.31 -6.24
C GLN A 33 -41.62 40.98 -6.73
N LEU A 34 -42.56 40.38 -6.00
CA LEU A 34 -43.24 39.15 -6.40
C LEU A 34 -44.02 39.34 -7.72
N ARG A 35 -44.70 40.47 -7.91
CA ARG A 35 -45.37 40.78 -9.19
C ARG A 35 -44.39 40.90 -10.36
N LYS A 36 -43.24 41.55 -10.17
CA LYS A 36 -42.17 41.61 -11.18
C LYS A 36 -41.58 40.24 -11.50
N THR A 37 -41.41 39.39 -10.49
CA THR A 37 -40.93 38.02 -10.66
C THR A 37 -41.94 37.18 -11.43
N VAL A 38 -43.23 37.30 -11.12
CA VAL A 38 -44.31 36.60 -11.85
C VAL A 38 -44.40 37.06 -13.31
N GLU A 39 -44.31 38.36 -13.59
CA GLU A 39 -44.30 38.89 -14.97
C GLU A 39 -43.08 38.40 -15.76
N THR A 40 -41.93 38.33 -15.10
CA THR A 40 -40.68 37.85 -15.71
C THR A 40 -40.75 36.35 -15.99
N LEU A 41 -41.30 35.58 -15.06
CA LEU A 41 -41.55 34.15 -15.24
C LEU A 41 -42.57 33.88 -16.34
N GLN A 42 -43.63 34.68 -16.44
CA GLN A 42 -44.62 34.56 -17.52
C GLN A 42 -44.00 34.84 -18.90
N LYS A 43 -43.15 35.87 -19.02
CA LYS A 43 -42.41 36.15 -20.26
C LYS A 43 -41.44 35.03 -20.62
N GLN A 44 -40.73 34.49 -19.62
CA GLN A 44 -39.83 33.37 -19.84
C GLN A 44 -40.58 32.10 -20.25
N LEU A 45 -41.76 31.83 -19.68
CA LEU A 45 -42.62 30.73 -20.07
C LEU A 45 -43.14 30.87 -21.50
N GLN A 46 -43.55 32.07 -21.91
CA GLN A 46 -43.98 32.32 -23.29
C GLN A 46 -42.84 32.13 -24.29
N GLU A 47 -41.63 32.58 -23.95
CA GLU A 47 -40.45 32.40 -24.79
C GLU A 47 -40.07 30.92 -24.91
N VAL A 48 -40.11 30.16 -23.81
CA VAL A 48 -39.87 28.71 -23.82
C VAL A 48 -40.95 27.97 -24.61
N GLN A 49 -42.22 28.35 -24.47
CA GLN A 49 -43.31 27.75 -25.25
C GLN A 49 -43.15 28.02 -26.75
N LYS A 50 -42.77 29.24 -27.12
CA LYS A 50 -42.51 29.60 -28.52
C LYS A 50 -41.31 28.84 -29.09
N GLN A 51 -40.24 28.70 -28.33
CA GLN A 51 -39.07 27.90 -28.74
C GLN A 51 -39.41 26.41 -28.85
N LEU A 52 -40.30 25.89 -28.01
CA LEU A 52 -40.79 24.51 -28.10
C LEU A 52 -41.66 24.30 -29.33
N GLU A 53 -42.53 25.26 -29.68
CA GLU A 53 -43.33 25.24 -30.91
C GLU A 53 -42.46 25.34 -32.16
N GLU A 54 -41.43 26.19 -32.15
CA GLU A 54 -40.45 26.30 -33.23
C GLU A 54 -39.61 25.02 -33.38
N GLN A 55 -39.20 24.38 -32.27
CA GLN A 55 -38.53 23.06 -32.29
C GLN A 55 -39.45 21.94 -32.78
N GLN A 56 -40.72 21.92 -32.35
CA GLN A 56 -41.69 20.91 -32.80
C GLN A 56 -42.08 21.11 -34.27
N ALA A 57 -42.09 22.35 -34.75
CA ALA A 57 -42.29 22.66 -36.17
C ALA A 57 -41.07 22.20 -36.99
N GLN A 58 -39.84 22.43 -36.51
CA GLN A 58 -38.61 21.94 -37.15
C GLN A 58 -38.54 20.40 -37.18
N ALA A 59 -38.87 19.73 -36.07
CA ALA A 59 -38.92 18.27 -35.97
C ALA A 59 -40.00 17.60 -36.85
N LYS A 60 -41.01 18.35 -37.32
CA LYS A 60 -42.03 17.87 -38.27
C LYS A 60 -41.62 18.01 -39.74
N THR A 61 -40.62 18.84 -40.03
CA THR A 61 -40.08 19.06 -41.40
C THR A 61 -38.88 18.19 -41.74
N GLU A 62 -38.20 17.62 -40.75
CA GLU A 62 -37.15 16.64 -40.98
C GLU A 62 -37.76 15.24 -41.12
N GLN A 63 -37.37 14.51 -42.17
CA GLN A 63 -37.75 13.10 -42.35
C GLN A 63 -37.36 12.31 -41.09
N PRO A 64 -38.17 11.32 -40.67
CA PRO A 64 -37.77 10.46 -39.56
C PRO A 64 -36.39 9.89 -39.86
N ALA A 65 -35.44 10.09 -38.94
CA ALA A 65 -34.07 9.62 -39.08
C ALA A 65 -34.08 8.19 -39.65
N SER A 66 -33.34 7.97 -40.74
CA SER A 66 -33.34 6.65 -41.37
C SER A 66 -32.78 5.62 -40.38
N ARG A 67 -33.16 4.34 -40.51
CA ARG A 67 -32.58 3.29 -39.63
C ARG A 67 -31.06 3.31 -39.63
N ALA A 68 -30.44 3.65 -40.76
CA ALA A 68 -28.99 3.78 -40.88
C ALA A 68 -28.44 4.95 -40.03
N ASP A 69 -29.14 6.08 -39.95
CA ASP A 69 -28.73 7.22 -39.13
C ASP A 69 -28.87 6.92 -37.63
N VAL A 70 -29.93 6.18 -37.24
CA VAL A 70 -30.13 5.71 -35.87
C VAL A 70 -29.04 4.70 -35.48
N GLU A 71 -28.72 3.75 -36.37
CA GLU A 71 -27.63 2.78 -36.15
C GLU A 71 -26.26 3.47 -36.05
N GLN A 72 -26.01 4.48 -36.88
CA GLN A 72 -24.76 5.24 -36.84
C GLN A 72 -24.64 6.09 -35.57
N LEU A 73 -25.74 6.72 -35.14
CA LEU A 73 -25.78 7.45 -33.87
C LEU A 73 -25.62 6.51 -32.67
N GLN A 74 -26.26 5.33 -32.69
CA GLN A 74 -26.07 4.31 -31.65
C GLN A 74 -24.61 3.87 -31.58
N LYS A 75 -23.94 3.68 -32.72
CA LYS A 75 -22.52 3.33 -32.78
C LYS A 75 -21.63 4.45 -32.24
N GLN A 76 -21.91 5.70 -32.61
CA GLN A 76 -21.16 6.86 -32.09
C GLN A 76 -21.39 7.07 -30.59
N VAL A 77 -22.61 6.82 -30.09
CA VAL A 77 -22.93 6.87 -28.66
C VAL A 77 -22.29 5.70 -27.91
N SER A 78 -22.26 4.49 -28.48
CA SER A 78 -21.57 3.35 -27.85
C SER A 78 -20.05 3.58 -27.79
N GLU A 79 -19.45 4.04 -28.88
CA GLU A 79 -18.03 4.42 -28.92
C GLU A 79 -17.75 5.56 -27.92
N ALA A 80 -18.58 6.61 -27.90
CA ALA A 80 -18.42 7.71 -26.94
C ALA A 80 -18.63 7.29 -25.48
N ASN A 81 -19.54 6.34 -25.21
CA ASN A 81 -19.74 5.77 -23.87
C ASN A 81 -18.54 4.92 -23.44
N GLU A 82 -17.91 4.17 -24.34
CA GLU A 82 -16.66 3.44 -24.05
C GLU A 82 -15.54 4.37 -23.59
N TRP A 83 -15.48 5.62 -24.09
CA TRP A 83 -14.49 6.62 -23.67
C TRP A 83 -14.91 7.45 -22.45
N ARG A 84 -16.22 7.64 -22.21
CA ARG A 84 -16.75 8.45 -21.09
C ARG A 84 -16.91 7.67 -19.80
N GLU A 85 -17.25 6.39 -19.90
CA GLU A 85 -17.38 5.45 -18.80
C GLU A 85 -16.59 4.19 -19.17
N PRO A 86 -15.25 4.29 -19.26
CA PRO A 86 -14.45 3.12 -19.61
C PRO A 86 -14.70 2.04 -18.57
N ASN A 87 -14.99 0.83 -19.04
CA ASN A 87 -15.11 -0.33 -18.16
C ASN A 87 -13.77 -0.67 -17.48
N THR A 88 -12.68 -0.02 -17.88
CA THR A 88 -11.33 -0.26 -17.40
C THR A 88 -10.71 1.03 -16.88
N LEU A 89 -10.10 0.97 -15.70
CA LEU A 89 -9.27 2.02 -15.13
C LEU A 89 -7.82 1.53 -15.07
N VAL A 90 -6.89 2.36 -15.54
CA VAL A 90 -5.45 2.11 -15.45
C VAL A 90 -4.85 3.20 -14.57
N HIS A 91 -4.11 2.79 -13.55
CA HIS A 91 -3.44 3.69 -12.63
C HIS A 91 -1.99 3.23 -12.42
N LEU A 92 -1.06 4.15 -12.67
CA LEU A 92 0.35 3.97 -12.37
C LEU A 92 0.64 4.76 -11.10
N ALA A 93 1.21 4.09 -10.11
CA ALA A 93 1.79 4.70 -8.93
C ALA A 93 3.20 4.13 -8.72
N GLY A 94 3.84 4.50 -7.62
CA GLY A 94 5.05 3.84 -7.17
C GLY A 94 5.87 4.69 -6.25
N TYR A 95 7.11 4.28 -6.03
CA TYR A 95 8.07 5.08 -5.32
C TYR A 95 9.49 4.88 -5.83
N ALA A 96 10.33 5.86 -5.51
CA ALA A 96 11.76 5.76 -5.74
C ALA A 96 12.53 6.48 -4.65
N ASP A 97 13.76 6.05 -4.40
CA ASP A 97 14.67 6.79 -3.56
C ASP A 97 16.14 6.67 -3.98
N VAL A 98 16.89 7.69 -3.58
CA VAL A 98 18.34 7.77 -3.73
C VAL A 98 18.93 8.31 -2.45
N GLY A 99 20.17 7.94 -2.14
CA GLY A 99 20.74 8.27 -0.86
C GLY A 99 22.26 8.26 -0.79
N TYR A 100 22.71 8.40 0.45
CA TYR A 100 24.08 8.22 0.87
C TYR A 100 24.07 7.44 2.18
N GLU A 101 24.92 6.43 2.27
CA GLU A 101 25.08 5.61 3.45
C GLU A 101 26.55 5.61 3.87
N LYS A 102 26.77 5.60 5.19
CA LYS A 102 28.09 5.37 5.77
C LYS A 102 27.96 4.54 7.04
N THR A 103 28.69 3.44 7.09
CA THR A 103 28.72 2.50 8.20
C THR A 103 30.04 2.66 8.97
N GLN A 104 29.94 2.89 10.26
CA GLN A 104 31.09 3.06 11.15
C GLN A 104 31.53 1.69 11.66
N GLY A 105 32.68 1.20 11.19
CA GLY A 105 33.26 -0.07 11.69
C GLY A 105 34.11 -0.84 10.70
N ASN A 106 34.03 -0.53 9.40
CA ASN A 106 34.58 -1.40 8.35
C ASN A 106 35.48 -0.70 7.31
N ASN A 107 36.21 0.35 7.70
CA ASN A 107 36.92 1.24 6.75
C ASN A 107 36.00 1.78 5.64
N ASP A 108 34.71 1.91 5.91
CA ASP A 108 33.75 2.46 4.98
C ASP A 108 33.81 3.99 4.99
N ASP A 109 34.20 4.56 3.85
CA ASP A 109 34.25 6.00 3.63
C ASP A 109 32.87 6.60 3.29
N GLY A 110 31.89 5.74 3.07
CA GLY A 110 30.51 6.01 2.72
C GLY A 110 30.30 6.15 1.21
N SER A 111 29.11 5.76 0.76
CA SER A 111 28.78 5.57 -0.65
C SER A 111 27.44 6.23 -1.00
N PHE A 112 27.34 6.73 -2.24
CA PHE A 112 26.05 7.10 -2.80
C PHE A 112 25.32 5.84 -3.27
N THR A 113 24.03 5.76 -2.95
CA THR A 113 23.20 4.61 -3.27
C THR A 113 22.03 5.04 -4.14
N VAL A 114 21.72 4.21 -5.14
CA VAL A 114 20.38 4.16 -5.71
C VAL A 114 19.64 3.19 -4.81
N GLY A 115 18.57 3.66 -4.17
CA GLY A 115 17.75 2.78 -3.35
C GLY A 115 16.85 1.94 -4.26
N ARG A 116 15.54 2.05 -4.06
CA ARG A 116 14.56 1.32 -4.87
C ARG A 116 14.00 2.21 -5.97
N PHE A 117 13.66 1.60 -7.10
CA PHE A 117 12.64 2.11 -8.01
C PHE A 117 11.53 1.07 -8.11
N SER A 118 10.36 1.39 -7.59
CA SER A 118 9.26 0.44 -7.46
C SER A 118 7.98 0.96 -8.13
N PRO A 119 7.82 0.77 -9.46
CA PRO A 119 6.59 1.12 -10.15
C PRO A 119 5.47 0.13 -9.82
N ILE A 120 4.28 0.68 -9.57
CA ILE A 120 3.08 -0.06 -9.22
C ILE A 120 2.02 0.13 -10.30
N PHE A 121 1.58 -0.98 -10.89
CA PHE A 121 0.55 -1.01 -11.92
C PHE A 121 -0.76 -1.50 -11.34
N HIS A 122 -1.83 -0.71 -11.54
CA HIS A 122 -3.19 -1.13 -11.26
C HIS A 122 -3.98 -1.16 -12.56
N PHE A 123 -4.69 -2.28 -12.78
CA PHE A 123 -5.63 -2.43 -13.87
C PHE A 123 -6.95 -2.94 -13.31
N GLN A 124 -7.96 -2.08 -13.28
CA GLN A 124 -9.26 -2.40 -12.72
C GLN A 124 -10.30 -2.52 -13.83
N TYR A 125 -11.09 -3.60 -13.82
CA TYR A 125 -12.27 -3.77 -14.66
C TYR A 125 -13.54 -3.59 -13.84
N ARG A 126 -14.23 -2.46 -14.06
CA ARG A 126 -15.42 -2.02 -13.33
C ARG A 126 -15.19 -2.09 -11.82
N ASP A 127 -16.25 -2.22 -11.05
CA ASP A 127 -16.17 -2.48 -9.60
C ASP A 127 -16.07 -3.99 -9.30
N LEU A 128 -15.50 -4.79 -10.22
CA LEU A 128 -15.50 -6.25 -10.12
C LEU A 128 -14.13 -6.82 -9.81
N VAL A 129 -13.11 -6.48 -10.60
CA VAL A 129 -11.79 -7.10 -10.47
C VAL A 129 -10.68 -6.08 -10.67
N MET A 130 -9.61 -6.18 -9.90
CA MET A 130 -8.38 -5.40 -10.07
C MET A 130 -7.17 -6.33 -10.17
N LEU A 131 -6.23 -5.99 -11.05
CA LEU A 131 -4.87 -6.51 -11.03
C LEU A 131 -3.99 -5.46 -10.38
N GLU A 132 -3.14 -5.87 -9.45
CA GLU A 132 -2.13 -5.03 -8.80
C GLU A 132 -0.75 -5.68 -8.95
N SER A 133 0.27 -4.89 -9.25
CA SER A 133 1.64 -5.40 -9.31
C SER A 133 2.66 -4.33 -8.96
N GLU A 134 3.58 -4.66 -8.06
CA GLU A 134 4.77 -3.88 -7.77
C GLU A 134 6.01 -4.63 -8.25
N LEU A 135 6.74 -3.99 -9.15
CA LEU A 135 8.09 -4.40 -9.50
C LEU A 135 9.05 -3.63 -8.61
N GLU A 136 10.18 -4.22 -8.28
CA GLU A 136 11.27 -3.55 -7.57
C GLU A 136 12.55 -3.66 -8.41
N PHE A 137 13.23 -2.53 -8.58
CA PHE A 137 14.53 -2.44 -9.21
C PHE A 137 15.53 -1.86 -8.21
N GLU A 138 16.66 -2.55 -8.04
CA GLU A 138 17.75 -2.14 -7.16
C GLU A 138 19.08 -2.21 -7.92
N VAL A 139 20.05 -1.36 -7.55
CA VAL A 139 21.42 -1.42 -8.09
C VAL A 139 22.31 -2.07 -7.04
N GLU A 140 22.92 -3.20 -7.41
CA GLU A 140 23.84 -3.96 -6.55
C GLU A 140 25.21 -3.28 -6.46
N ASP A 141 26.04 -3.70 -5.50
CA ASP A 141 27.38 -3.13 -5.25
C ASP A 141 28.33 -3.24 -6.45
N ASP A 142 28.12 -4.24 -7.32
CA ASP A 142 28.89 -4.42 -8.55
C ASP A 142 28.35 -3.59 -9.74
N GLY A 143 27.27 -2.84 -9.52
CA GLY A 143 26.60 -2.00 -10.51
C GLY A 143 25.57 -2.71 -11.39
N ASN A 144 25.32 -4.02 -11.17
CA ASN A 144 24.23 -4.72 -11.83
C ASN A 144 22.87 -4.26 -11.30
N THR A 145 21.83 -4.45 -12.12
CA THR A 145 20.45 -4.17 -11.72
C THR A 145 19.78 -5.48 -11.34
N ASN A 146 19.41 -5.62 -10.07
CA ASN A 146 18.53 -6.68 -9.61
C ASN A 146 17.07 -6.28 -9.85
N THR A 147 16.21 -7.26 -10.15
CA THR A 147 14.79 -7.02 -10.39
C THR A 147 13.97 -8.09 -9.69
N SER A 148 13.02 -7.62 -8.88
CA SER A 148 12.14 -8.45 -8.07
C SER A 148 10.67 -8.15 -8.36
N LEU A 149 9.82 -9.16 -8.20
CA LEU A 149 8.37 -8.99 -8.19
C LEU A 149 7.90 -9.02 -6.74
N GLU A 150 7.62 -7.85 -6.16
CA GLU A 150 7.27 -7.72 -4.74
C GLU A 150 5.85 -8.25 -4.49
N TYR A 151 4.89 -7.86 -5.34
CA TYR A 151 3.58 -8.49 -5.39
C TYR A 151 2.98 -8.50 -6.80
N LEU A 152 2.09 -9.46 -7.02
CA LEU A 152 1.22 -9.56 -8.18
C LEU A 152 -0.06 -10.27 -7.75
N THR A 153 -1.17 -9.54 -7.76
CA THR A 153 -2.47 -10.06 -7.32
C THR A 153 -3.57 -9.84 -8.35
N ILE A 154 -4.57 -10.71 -8.27
CA ILE A 154 -5.89 -10.51 -8.87
C ILE A 154 -6.90 -10.46 -7.73
N ASP A 155 -7.60 -9.34 -7.65
CA ASP A 155 -8.47 -8.94 -6.56
C ASP A 155 -9.91 -8.92 -7.05
N LEU A 156 -10.73 -9.88 -6.61
CA LEU A 156 -12.15 -9.95 -6.89
C LEU A 156 -12.94 -9.26 -5.77
N PHE A 157 -13.55 -8.13 -6.08
CA PHE A 157 -14.43 -7.40 -5.17
C PHE A 157 -15.76 -8.17 -5.02
N MET A 158 -15.93 -8.88 -3.90
CA MET A 158 -17.12 -9.69 -3.69
C MET A 158 -18.30 -8.85 -3.18
N ASN A 159 -18.02 -7.88 -2.31
CA ASN A 159 -18.94 -6.88 -1.78
C ASN A 159 -18.16 -5.80 -1.00
N ASP A 160 -18.86 -4.80 -0.46
CA ASP A 160 -18.30 -3.68 0.31
C ASP A 160 -17.43 -4.07 1.53
N TYR A 161 -17.52 -5.32 1.99
CA TYR A 161 -16.86 -5.81 3.19
C TYR A 161 -15.83 -6.90 2.93
N ALA A 162 -15.68 -7.39 1.69
CA ALA A 162 -14.79 -8.51 1.40
C ALA A 162 -14.27 -8.51 -0.05
N THR A 163 -12.95 -8.67 -0.16
CA THR A 163 -12.20 -8.88 -1.41
C THR A 163 -11.50 -10.22 -1.34
N LEU A 164 -11.60 -11.02 -2.40
CA LEU A 164 -10.82 -12.23 -2.59
C LEU A 164 -9.58 -11.88 -3.41
N VAL A 165 -8.40 -12.09 -2.83
CA VAL A 165 -7.09 -11.77 -3.40
C VAL A 165 -6.39 -13.09 -3.72
N ALA A 166 -5.84 -13.23 -4.92
CA ALA A 166 -5.07 -14.41 -5.31
C ALA A 166 -3.78 -13.99 -6.04
N GLY A 167 -2.66 -14.64 -5.71
CA GLY A 167 -1.35 -14.34 -6.29
C GLY A 167 -0.26 -14.22 -5.22
N LYS A 168 0.78 -13.44 -5.51
CA LYS A 168 1.80 -13.04 -4.54
C LYS A 168 1.34 -11.74 -3.89
N PHE A 169 1.07 -11.74 -2.59
CA PHE A 169 0.61 -10.58 -1.83
C PHE A 169 1.52 -10.29 -0.64
N LEU A 170 1.62 -9.03 -0.23
CA LEU A 170 2.30 -8.66 1.01
C LEU A 170 1.64 -9.36 2.19
N SER A 171 2.44 -9.96 3.07
CA SER A 171 1.91 -10.81 4.13
C SER A 171 0.99 -10.00 5.02
N PRO A 172 -0.23 -10.49 5.34
CA PRO A 172 -1.12 -9.77 6.22
C PRO A 172 -0.64 -9.82 7.69
N VAL A 173 0.40 -10.59 8.01
CA VAL A 173 0.98 -10.68 9.35
C VAL A 173 1.87 -9.46 9.59
N GLY A 174 1.53 -8.63 10.57
CA GLY A 174 2.23 -7.37 10.83
C GLY A 174 1.63 -6.15 10.11
N GLN A 175 2.18 -4.97 10.43
CA GLN A 175 1.76 -3.66 9.89
C GLN A 175 2.87 -3.03 9.04
N PHE A 176 4.14 -3.16 9.45
CA PHE A 176 5.25 -2.47 8.81
C PHE A 176 5.37 -2.85 7.34
N ARG A 177 5.37 -4.16 7.05
CA ARG A 177 5.50 -4.66 5.68
C ARG A 177 4.32 -4.25 4.80
N GLN A 178 3.09 -4.27 5.28
CA GLN A 178 1.94 -3.89 4.45
C GLN A 178 1.80 -2.39 4.22
N ASN A 179 2.13 -1.57 5.22
CA ASN A 179 1.71 -0.17 5.23
C ASN A 179 2.87 0.82 5.19
N LEU A 180 4.08 0.40 5.57
CA LEU A 180 5.18 1.31 5.88
C LEU A 180 6.46 1.04 5.08
N HIS A 181 6.53 -0.08 4.35
CA HIS A 181 7.72 -0.42 3.56
C HIS A 181 8.10 0.61 2.48
N PRO A 182 7.18 1.34 1.81
CA PRO A 182 7.58 2.28 0.76
C PRO A 182 8.44 3.39 1.34
N SER A 183 9.53 3.72 0.66
CA SER A 183 10.54 4.62 1.22
C SER A 183 9.98 6.01 1.53
N TRP A 184 9.04 6.56 0.75
CA TRP A 184 8.44 7.87 1.07
C TRP A 184 7.43 7.83 2.24
N VAL A 185 6.92 6.66 2.61
CA VAL A 185 5.98 6.48 3.73
C VAL A 185 6.73 6.19 5.03
N ASN A 186 7.79 5.38 4.97
CA ASN A 186 8.66 5.11 6.11
C ASN A 186 9.28 6.42 6.63
N LYS A 187 9.28 6.59 7.95
CA LYS A 187 9.80 7.80 8.59
C LYS A 187 11.31 7.81 8.72
N MET A 188 11.94 6.64 8.70
CA MET A 188 13.38 6.46 8.60
C MET A 188 13.75 6.06 7.17
N ALA A 189 15.03 6.18 6.81
CA ALA A 189 15.56 5.68 5.54
C ALA A 189 15.65 4.14 5.50
N SER A 190 15.73 3.49 6.65
CA SER A 190 15.84 2.04 6.81
C SER A 190 14.59 1.42 7.44
N ALA A 191 14.38 0.12 7.21
CA ALA A 191 13.48 -0.70 8.00
C ALA A 191 14.05 -0.90 9.43
N PRO A 192 13.21 -1.14 10.45
CA PRO A 192 13.69 -1.59 11.75
C PRO A 192 14.40 -2.95 11.61
N PRO A 193 15.48 -3.21 12.37
CA PRO A 193 16.08 -4.54 12.44
C PRO A 193 15.08 -5.68 12.65
N GLY A 194 15.26 -6.80 11.96
CA GLY A 194 14.34 -7.94 11.99
C GLY A 194 13.07 -7.79 11.13
N PHE A 195 12.85 -6.63 10.50
CA PHE A 195 11.83 -6.39 9.47
C PHE A 195 12.44 -6.34 8.05
N GLY A 196 13.66 -6.85 7.86
CA GLY A 196 14.34 -7.03 6.57
C GLY A 196 14.18 -8.44 6.02
N HIS A 197 15.01 -8.82 5.05
CA HIS A 197 15.14 -10.22 4.62
C HIS A 197 15.77 -11.04 5.77
N ASP A 198 15.46 -12.33 5.86
CA ASP A 198 15.88 -13.24 6.94
C ASP A 198 15.45 -12.83 8.37
N GLY A 199 14.50 -11.89 8.46
CA GLY A 199 14.02 -11.34 9.71
C GLY A 199 12.94 -12.18 10.38
N ALA A 200 12.45 -11.68 11.53
CA ALA A 200 11.31 -12.28 12.20
C ALA A 200 9.99 -11.99 11.46
N ALA A 201 9.88 -10.85 10.75
CA ALA A 201 8.65 -10.41 10.12
C ALA A 201 8.44 -11.03 8.72
N PRO A 202 7.30 -11.72 8.46
CA PRO A 202 6.94 -12.19 7.13
C PRO A 202 6.86 -11.04 6.12
N VAL A 203 7.29 -11.26 4.87
CA VAL A 203 7.33 -10.22 3.83
C VAL A 203 6.14 -10.37 2.89
N SER A 204 6.04 -11.52 2.21
CA SER A 204 4.98 -11.81 1.26
C SER A 204 4.64 -13.30 1.22
N ASP A 205 3.48 -13.58 0.64
CA ASP A 205 2.86 -14.90 0.59
C ASP A 205 2.34 -15.17 -0.83
N VAL A 206 2.52 -16.39 -1.33
CA VAL A 206 1.91 -16.84 -2.60
C VAL A 206 0.74 -17.77 -2.28
N GLY A 207 -0.48 -17.34 -2.61
CA GLY A 207 -1.67 -18.11 -2.31
C GLY A 207 -2.98 -17.35 -2.54
N VAL A 208 -3.93 -17.54 -1.61
CA VAL A 208 -5.25 -16.93 -1.64
C VAL A 208 -5.55 -16.29 -0.27
N GLN A 209 -6.08 -15.08 -0.30
CA GLN A 209 -6.47 -14.30 0.87
C GLN A 209 -7.91 -13.78 0.69
N VAL A 210 -8.66 -13.73 1.79
CA VAL A 210 -9.86 -12.89 1.89
C VAL A 210 -9.56 -11.78 2.88
N ARG A 211 -9.76 -10.54 2.46
CA ARG A 211 -9.59 -9.37 3.32
C ARG A 211 -10.75 -8.40 3.21
N GLY A 212 -10.92 -7.59 4.24
CA GLY A 212 -11.96 -6.58 4.26
C GLY A 212 -12.06 -5.85 5.58
N GLY A 213 -13.19 -5.20 5.80
CA GLY A 213 -13.42 -4.45 7.02
C GLY A 213 -14.89 -4.28 7.33
N LEU A 214 -15.19 -4.12 8.62
CA LEU A 214 -16.54 -3.92 9.13
C LEU A 214 -16.59 -2.52 9.78
N PRO A 215 -17.39 -1.58 9.26
CA PRO A 215 -17.34 -0.19 9.70
C PRO A 215 -17.92 0.05 11.09
N ARG A 216 -18.78 -0.84 11.62
CA ARG A 216 -19.41 -0.69 12.94
C ARG A 216 -19.71 -2.03 13.62
N MET A 217 -18.73 -2.91 13.77
CA MET A 217 -18.91 -4.09 14.62
C MET A 217 -18.91 -3.65 16.09
N GLY A 218 -20.08 -3.58 16.72
CA GLY A 218 -20.21 -3.11 18.10
C GLY A 218 -19.81 -1.64 18.32
N GLY A 219 -19.89 -0.79 17.28
CA GLY A 219 -19.48 0.61 17.34
C GLY A 219 -17.99 0.87 17.08
N VAL A 220 -17.20 -0.19 16.85
CA VAL A 220 -15.78 -0.13 16.52
C VAL A 220 -15.58 -0.44 15.03
N ARG A 221 -14.64 0.25 14.38
CA ARG A 221 -14.21 -0.09 13.02
C ARG A 221 -13.20 -1.23 13.10
N THR A 222 -13.36 -2.22 12.25
CA THR A 222 -12.51 -3.43 12.24
C THR A 222 -12.03 -3.69 10.82
N ASN A 223 -10.80 -4.16 10.68
CA ASN A 223 -10.28 -4.76 9.46
C ASN A 223 -9.87 -6.21 9.73
N TYR A 224 -9.88 -7.04 8.70
CA TYR A 224 -9.45 -8.42 8.80
C TYR A 224 -8.82 -8.91 7.50
N ALA A 225 -7.94 -9.89 7.62
CA ALA A 225 -7.40 -10.67 6.52
C ALA A 225 -7.22 -12.11 6.99
N LEU A 226 -7.60 -13.08 6.16
CA LEU A 226 -7.39 -14.51 6.37
C LEU A 226 -6.79 -15.08 5.10
N PHE A 227 -5.80 -15.95 5.21
CA PHE A 227 -5.11 -16.48 4.04
C PHE A 227 -4.69 -17.93 4.19
N VAL A 228 -4.45 -18.55 3.03
CA VAL A 228 -3.71 -19.79 2.86
C VAL A 228 -2.65 -19.57 1.78
N SER A 229 -1.41 -19.96 2.06
CA SER A 229 -0.28 -19.77 1.16
C SER A 229 0.64 -20.99 1.16
N ASN A 230 1.59 -21.01 0.23
CA ASN A 230 2.76 -21.86 0.32
C ASN A 230 3.62 -21.43 1.52
N GLY A 231 4.29 -22.39 2.17
CA GLY A 231 5.16 -22.10 3.31
C GLY A 231 6.41 -21.30 2.94
N PRO A 232 7.02 -20.60 3.92
CA PRO A 232 8.31 -19.96 3.74
C PRO A 232 9.41 -21.02 3.58
N GLU A 233 10.53 -20.57 3.07
CA GLU A 233 11.75 -21.37 3.01
C GLU A 233 12.73 -20.94 4.09
N LEU A 234 13.71 -21.78 4.38
CA LEU A 234 14.68 -21.59 5.45
C LEU A 234 16.10 -21.68 4.88
N SER A 235 16.98 -20.86 5.44
CA SER A 235 18.41 -20.91 5.20
C SER A 235 19.12 -21.57 6.38
N SER A 236 20.07 -22.44 6.05
CA SER A 236 20.94 -23.11 7.02
C SER A 236 22.41 -22.87 6.67
N GLU A 237 23.24 -22.66 7.69
CA GLU A 237 24.70 -22.55 7.55
C GLU A 237 25.34 -23.36 8.69
N ASP A 238 26.42 -24.08 8.39
CA ASP A 238 27.15 -24.92 9.35
C ASP A 238 26.26 -25.91 10.13
N GLY A 239 25.13 -26.32 9.54
CA GLY A 239 24.17 -27.25 10.13
C GLY A 239 23.19 -26.64 11.14
N GLU A 240 23.13 -25.31 11.25
CA GLU A 240 22.15 -24.58 12.06
C GLU A 240 21.24 -23.71 11.18
N LEU A 241 20.08 -23.31 11.69
CA LEU A 241 19.16 -22.41 10.97
C LEU A 241 19.59 -20.97 11.20
N GLU A 242 19.67 -20.19 10.12
CA GLU A 242 20.13 -18.79 10.19
C GLU A 242 19.07 -17.76 9.83
N GLY A 243 18.15 -18.11 8.92
CA GLY A 243 17.15 -17.18 8.42
C GLY A 243 15.86 -17.84 7.99
N ILE A 244 14.84 -17.01 7.85
CA ILE A 244 13.56 -17.35 7.24
C ILE A 244 13.44 -16.53 5.96
N ASP A 245 13.48 -17.21 4.82
CA ASP A 245 13.14 -16.61 3.54
C ASP A 245 11.60 -16.50 3.47
N ALA A 246 11.07 -15.30 3.72
CA ALA A 246 9.63 -15.05 3.82
C ALA A 246 9.05 -14.24 2.64
N GLU A 247 9.65 -14.36 1.46
CA GLU A 247 9.32 -13.59 0.25
C GLU A 247 8.31 -14.28 -0.70
N GLY A 248 7.59 -15.30 -0.21
CA GLY A 248 6.54 -16.00 -0.95
C GLY A 248 7.05 -16.80 -2.16
N PHE A 249 7.01 -18.14 -2.05
CA PHE A 249 7.53 -19.03 -3.09
C PHE A 249 6.43 -19.64 -3.96
N ASN A 250 6.71 -19.77 -5.27
CA ASN A 250 5.84 -20.53 -6.19
C ASN A 250 5.87 -22.03 -5.91
N LYS A 251 7.02 -22.54 -5.45
CA LYS A 251 7.18 -23.94 -5.08
C LYS A 251 6.56 -24.15 -3.70
N ASP A 252 5.67 -25.13 -3.62
CA ASP A 252 5.30 -25.71 -2.35
C ASP A 252 6.30 -26.83 -2.03
N ALA A 253 7.39 -26.50 -1.35
CA ALA A 253 8.36 -27.49 -0.91
C ALA A 253 7.66 -28.46 0.06
N GLU A 254 7.54 -29.73 -0.33
CA GLU A 254 7.03 -30.83 0.48
C GLU A 254 5.54 -30.76 0.91
N GLY A 255 4.71 -29.93 0.25
CA GLY A 255 3.26 -29.88 0.52
C GLY A 255 2.88 -29.02 1.74
N ASN A 256 3.75 -28.10 2.11
CA ASN A 256 3.72 -27.25 3.28
C ASN A 256 2.83 -26.02 3.01
N LYS A 257 1.59 -26.07 3.51
CA LYS A 257 0.69 -24.91 3.50
C LYS A 257 0.79 -24.14 4.80
N VAL A 258 0.77 -22.81 4.69
CA VAL A 258 0.67 -21.89 5.82
C VAL A 258 -0.72 -21.27 5.83
N TYR A 259 -1.31 -21.20 7.02
CA TYR A 259 -2.60 -20.58 7.27
C TYR A 259 -2.39 -19.46 8.26
N GLY A 260 -2.98 -18.31 8.00
CA GLY A 260 -2.82 -17.18 8.90
C GLY A 260 -3.86 -16.10 8.69
N GLY A 261 -3.68 -15.03 9.44
CA GLY A 261 -4.54 -13.87 9.31
C GLY A 261 -4.21 -12.76 10.30
N ARG A 262 -4.96 -11.68 10.15
CA ARG A 262 -4.87 -10.46 10.93
C ARG A 262 -6.26 -9.96 11.26
N VAL A 263 -6.41 -9.42 12.46
CA VAL A 263 -7.56 -8.62 12.86
C VAL A 263 -7.06 -7.31 13.44
N GLY A 264 -7.49 -6.20 12.84
CA GLY A 264 -7.22 -4.85 13.33
C GLY A 264 -8.49 -4.19 13.86
N ILE A 265 -8.38 -3.47 14.98
CA ILE A 265 -9.48 -2.69 15.56
C ILE A 265 -9.08 -1.23 15.69
N LEU A 266 -10.05 -0.34 15.45
CA LEU A 266 -9.90 1.10 15.66
C LEU A 266 -10.86 1.57 16.75
N PRO A 267 -10.49 1.39 18.04
CA PRO A 267 -11.40 1.61 19.17
C PRO A 267 -11.73 3.09 19.39
N ILE A 268 -10.82 3.98 19.00
CA ILE A 268 -10.98 5.44 19.02
C ILE A 268 -10.45 6.03 17.71
N PRO A 269 -10.80 7.28 17.35
CA PRO A 269 -10.24 7.92 16.17
C PRO A 269 -8.71 7.89 16.18
N ASN A 270 -8.14 7.53 15.03
CA ASN A 270 -6.70 7.50 14.76
C ASN A 270 -5.85 6.51 15.58
N LEU A 271 -6.46 5.67 16.42
CA LEU A 271 -5.78 4.53 17.02
C LEU A 271 -6.18 3.27 16.27
N GLU A 272 -5.20 2.52 15.80
CA GLU A 272 -5.36 1.15 15.31
C GLU A 272 -4.51 0.22 16.18
N ILE A 273 -5.06 -0.95 16.50
CA ILE A 273 -4.35 -2.05 17.17
C ILE A 273 -4.60 -3.30 16.34
N GLY A 274 -3.54 -4.00 15.97
CA GLY A 274 -3.58 -5.25 15.21
C GLY A 274 -3.06 -6.43 16.02
N LEU A 275 -3.68 -7.59 15.78
CA LEU A 275 -3.15 -8.89 16.17
C LEU A 275 -3.13 -9.77 14.94
N SER A 276 -2.03 -10.47 14.71
CA SER A 276 -1.90 -11.36 13.58
C SER A 276 -1.00 -12.55 13.87
N GLY A 277 -1.03 -13.53 12.97
CA GLY A 277 -0.19 -14.71 13.07
C GLY A 277 -0.45 -15.71 11.96
N ALA A 278 0.46 -16.66 11.83
CA ALA A 278 0.41 -17.71 10.84
C ALA A 278 1.02 -19.00 11.38
N TRP A 279 0.51 -20.15 10.93
CA TRP A 279 1.00 -21.47 11.31
C TRP A 279 0.97 -22.41 10.11
N GLY A 280 1.98 -23.26 10.02
CA GLY A 280 2.10 -24.26 8.96
C GLY A 280 3.42 -24.98 9.04
N GLU A 281 4.01 -25.25 7.89
CA GLU A 281 5.27 -25.97 7.76
C GLU A 281 6.24 -25.12 6.92
N ALA A 282 7.54 -25.26 7.18
CA ALA A 282 8.62 -24.64 6.42
C ALA A 282 9.64 -25.71 6.00
N ALA A 283 10.32 -25.47 4.88
CA ALA A 283 11.35 -26.34 4.33
C ALA A 283 12.66 -25.59 4.16
N VAL A 284 13.78 -26.30 4.23
CA VAL A 284 15.09 -25.73 3.92
C VAL A 284 15.31 -25.75 2.41
N SER A 285 15.76 -24.63 1.86
CA SER A 285 16.10 -24.51 0.43
C SER A 285 17.47 -23.91 0.18
N LYS A 286 18.12 -23.35 1.20
CA LYS A 286 19.49 -22.83 1.12
C LYS A 286 20.37 -23.47 2.17
N ILE A 287 21.55 -23.96 1.75
CA ILE A 287 22.61 -24.46 2.64
C ILE A 287 23.91 -23.76 2.26
N ASP A 288 24.59 -23.17 3.26
CA ASP A 288 25.86 -22.46 3.11
C ASP A 288 25.79 -21.42 1.98
N GLY A 289 24.69 -20.66 1.93
CA GLY A 289 24.42 -19.64 0.91
C GLY A 289 24.07 -20.16 -0.49
N ASN A 290 24.02 -21.48 -0.71
CA ASN A 290 23.69 -22.07 -2.00
C ASN A 290 22.26 -22.60 -2.02
N GLU A 291 21.52 -22.34 -3.10
CA GLU A 291 20.23 -23.00 -3.32
C GLU A 291 20.43 -24.51 -3.50
N VAL A 292 19.69 -25.30 -2.74
CA VAL A 292 19.72 -26.76 -2.77
C VAL A 292 18.31 -27.30 -2.93
N ASP A 293 18.08 -28.11 -3.96
CA ASP A 293 16.84 -28.87 -4.08
C ASP A 293 16.94 -30.11 -3.18
N ILE A 294 16.61 -29.93 -1.90
CA ILE A 294 16.63 -31.02 -0.93
C ILE A 294 15.34 -31.80 -1.07
N ASN A 295 15.48 -33.04 -1.52
CA ASN A 295 14.43 -34.04 -1.46
C ASN A 295 14.72 -34.92 -0.24
N ASP A 296 13.76 -35.05 0.68
CA ASP A 296 13.85 -35.83 1.94
C ASP A 296 14.33 -35.05 3.19
N GLU A 297 14.16 -33.72 3.20
CA GLU A 297 14.28 -32.90 4.41
C GLU A 297 13.15 -33.29 5.38
N GLY A 298 13.38 -33.19 6.70
CA GLY A 298 12.28 -33.37 7.65
C GLY A 298 11.48 -32.07 7.80
N LYS A 299 10.16 -32.15 7.62
CA LYS A 299 9.22 -31.03 7.84
C LYS A 299 9.45 -30.35 9.19
N ARG A 300 9.44 -29.01 9.19
CA ARG A 300 9.55 -28.20 10.40
C ARG A 300 8.29 -27.38 10.62
N ASP A 301 7.76 -27.43 11.85
CA ASP A 301 6.66 -26.55 12.28
C ASP A 301 7.08 -25.08 12.12
N TYR A 302 6.25 -24.27 11.48
CA TYR A 302 6.42 -22.81 11.36
C TYR A 302 5.29 -22.08 12.07
N LYS A 303 5.63 -21.13 12.95
CA LYS A 303 4.65 -20.31 13.70
C LYS A 303 5.12 -18.87 13.81
N VAL A 304 4.24 -17.93 13.47
CA VAL A 304 4.45 -16.49 13.65
C VAL A 304 3.35 -15.90 14.50
N TYR A 305 3.74 -15.00 15.40
CA TYR A 305 2.84 -14.20 16.22
C TYR A 305 3.23 -12.74 16.09
N ASP A 306 2.24 -11.87 15.91
CA ASP A 306 2.45 -10.45 15.76
C ASP A 306 1.39 -9.62 16.51
N ALA A 307 1.83 -8.48 17.02
CA ALA A 307 0.98 -7.46 17.62
C ALA A 307 1.54 -6.07 17.30
N ASP A 308 0.67 -5.17 16.85
CA ASP A 308 1.05 -3.81 16.45
C ASP A 308 0.04 -2.76 16.90
N PHE A 309 0.50 -1.51 16.90
CA PHE A 309 -0.36 -0.37 17.08
C PHE A 309 0.14 0.84 16.27
N ASN A 310 -0.80 1.69 15.85
CA ASN A 310 -0.49 2.99 15.27
C ASN A 310 -1.48 4.04 15.80
N TYR A 311 -0.94 5.14 16.30
CA TYR A 311 -1.70 6.22 16.90
C TYR A 311 -1.26 7.58 16.38
N GLN A 312 -2.20 8.39 15.88
CA GLN A 312 -1.94 9.77 15.48
C GLN A 312 -2.69 10.76 16.39
N LEU A 313 -1.92 11.54 17.17
CA LEU A 313 -2.40 12.61 18.02
C LEU A 313 -1.88 13.97 17.53
N GLY A 314 -2.69 14.68 16.75
CA GLY A 314 -2.31 15.96 16.16
C GLY A 314 -1.05 15.81 15.29
N SER A 315 0.03 16.50 15.65
CA SER A 315 1.33 16.42 14.97
C SER A 315 2.20 15.23 15.38
N LEU A 316 1.84 14.51 16.44
CA LEU A 316 2.59 13.37 16.96
C LEU A 316 1.98 12.06 16.43
N GLY A 317 2.79 11.29 15.71
CA GLY A 317 2.50 9.89 15.41
C GLY A 317 3.34 8.98 16.29
N VAL A 318 2.72 7.95 16.87
CA VAL A 318 3.42 6.88 17.61
C VAL A 318 2.95 5.55 17.05
N ARG A 319 3.89 4.64 16.79
CA ARG A 319 3.59 3.29 16.32
C ARG A 319 4.60 2.30 16.85
N GLY A 320 4.24 1.03 16.81
CA GLY A 320 5.13 -0.05 17.15
C GLY A 320 4.55 -1.39 16.75
N GLU A 321 5.43 -2.38 16.71
CA GLU A 321 5.11 -3.73 16.23
C GLU A 321 6.08 -4.71 16.88
N TYR A 322 5.54 -5.85 17.30
CA TYR A 322 6.28 -6.97 17.85
C TYR A 322 6.00 -8.19 16.99
N VAL A 323 7.05 -8.89 16.55
CA VAL A 323 6.93 -10.13 15.79
C VAL A 323 7.79 -11.22 16.43
N LYS A 324 7.24 -12.43 16.52
CA LYS A 324 7.98 -13.63 16.89
C LYS A 324 7.72 -14.77 15.94
N SER A 325 8.77 -15.21 15.26
CA SER A 325 8.79 -16.37 14.38
C SER A 325 9.50 -17.53 15.04
N LYS A 326 8.95 -18.73 14.88
CA LYS A 326 9.47 -19.98 15.45
C LYS A 326 9.49 -21.07 14.40
N VAL A 327 10.59 -21.80 14.36
CA VAL A 327 10.79 -22.97 13.50
C VAL A 327 11.12 -24.17 14.38
N GLY A 328 10.41 -25.29 14.16
CA GLY A 328 10.61 -26.54 14.89
C GLY A 328 11.92 -27.24 14.53
N SER A 329 12.35 -28.17 15.38
CA SER A 329 13.51 -29.02 15.10
C SER A 329 13.19 -30.15 14.13
N THR A 330 14.21 -30.67 13.47
CA THR A 330 14.14 -31.95 12.75
C THR A 330 15.41 -32.75 12.99
N SER A 331 15.31 -34.08 12.92
CA SER A 331 16.45 -35.01 13.00
C SER A 331 16.73 -35.72 11.67
N LYS A 332 16.06 -35.27 10.60
CA LYS A 332 16.10 -35.86 9.27
C LYS A 332 16.41 -34.77 8.24
N GLY A 333 17.26 -35.09 7.27
CA GLY A 333 17.68 -34.17 6.22
C GLY A 333 19.13 -33.72 6.39
N LEU A 334 19.64 -33.00 5.41
CA LEU A 334 21.00 -32.46 5.42
C LEU A 334 21.13 -31.27 6.39
N ALA A 335 20.06 -30.48 6.54
CA ALA A 335 19.99 -29.39 7.50
C ALA A 335 19.25 -29.80 8.78
N ALA A 336 19.43 -31.04 9.24
CA ALA A 336 18.87 -31.51 10.50
C ALA A 336 19.47 -30.76 11.69
N SER A 337 18.64 -30.01 12.41
CA SER A 337 19.07 -29.13 13.49
C SER A 337 17.98 -28.90 14.55
N GLY A 338 18.34 -28.15 15.60
CA GLY A 338 17.43 -27.73 16.65
C GLY A 338 16.28 -26.83 16.15
N SER A 339 15.46 -26.40 17.10
CA SER A 339 14.46 -25.35 16.85
C SER A 339 15.13 -23.98 16.87
N ALA A 340 14.67 -23.06 16.03
CA ALA A 340 15.17 -21.70 15.97
C ALA A 340 14.04 -20.68 16.18
N ASN A 341 14.38 -19.50 16.69
CA ASN A 341 13.42 -18.42 16.90
C ASN A 341 14.03 -17.09 16.45
N TRP A 342 13.19 -16.20 15.94
CA TRP A 342 13.51 -14.82 15.64
C TRP A 342 12.46 -13.95 16.33
N THR A 343 12.90 -12.93 17.07
CA THR A 343 12.03 -12.00 17.78
C THR A 343 12.47 -10.58 17.47
N THR A 344 11.58 -9.73 16.99
CA THR A 344 11.85 -8.30 16.82
C THR A 344 10.73 -7.48 17.40
N TRP A 345 11.04 -6.29 17.91
CA TRP A 345 10.04 -5.26 18.10
C TRP A 345 10.63 -3.87 17.92
N TYR A 346 9.79 -2.93 17.48
CA TYR A 346 10.14 -1.53 17.47
C TYR A 346 9.04 -0.64 18.05
N THR A 347 9.44 0.54 18.50
CA THR A 347 8.52 1.65 18.75
C THR A 347 9.12 2.92 18.15
N GLN A 348 8.31 3.66 17.41
CA GLN A 348 8.70 4.87 16.72
C GLN A 348 7.76 6.02 17.06
N ALA A 349 8.33 7.18 17.36
CA ALA A 349 7.63 8.45 17.48
C ALA A 349 8.10 9.41 16.38
N ALA A 350 7.15 10.10 15.74
CA ALA A 350 7.41 11.13 14.74
C ALA A 350 6.61 12.39 15.07
N TYR A 351 7.27 13.54 15.18
CA TYR A 351 6.64 14.81 15.53
C TYR A 351 6.84 15.87 14.44
N LYS A 352 5.75 16.35 13.86
CA LYS A 352 5.75 17.43 12.86
C LYS A 352 5.71 18.80 13.52
N PHE A 353 6.72 19.63 13.28
CA PHE A 353 6.79 20.99 13.84
C PHE A 353 5.93 21.96 13.03
N LEU A 354 4.61 21.97 13.24
CA LEU A 354 3.72 22.89 12.52
C LEU A 354 3.95 24.36 12.92
N PRO A 355 3.83 25.32 11.98
CA PRO A 355 3.47 25.16 10.57
C PRO A 355 4.68 24.90 9.64
N THR A 356 5.85 24.53 10.18
CA THR A 356 7.05 24.25 9.38
C THR A 356 6.95 22.89 8.65
N LYS A 357 7.91 22.62 7.78
CA LYS A 357 8.04 21.36 7.03
C LYS A 357 8.96 20.33 7.69
N TRP A 358 9.44 20.61 8.90
CA TRP A 358 10.34 19.72 9.62
C TRP A 358 9.58 18.68 10.46
N GLU A 359 10.09 17.47 10.48
CA GLU A 359 9.60 16.37 11.32
C GLU A 359 10.79 15.69 12.01
N ALA A 360 10.74 15.56 13.33
CA ALA A 360 11.72 14.77 14.09
C ALA A 360 11.18 13.36 14.31
N VAL A 361 12.06 12.36 14.21
CA VAL A 361 11.72 10.96 14.34
C VAL A 361 12.71 10.27 15.26
N ALA A 362 12.23 9.42 16.15
CA ALA A 362 13.06 8.52 16.94
C ALA A 362 12.44 7.13 16.92
N ARG A 363 13.26 6.10 16.73
CA ARG A 363 12.85 4.69 16.75
C ARG A 363 13.82 3.91 17.63
N TYR A 364 13.27 3.10 18.51
CA TYR A 364 14.02 2.04 19.19
C TYR A 364 13.60 0.69 18.63
N THR A 365 14.55 -0.21 18.41
CA THR A 365 14.34 -1.58 17.95
C THR A 365 15.19 -2.54 18.76
N ASP A 366 14.67 -3.71 19.07
CA ASP A 366 15.38 -4.83 19.68
C ASP A 366 15.09 -6.07 18.84
N PHE A 367 16.13 -6.64 18.21
CA PHE A 367 16.05 -7.81 17.36
C PHE A 367 16.99 -8.90 17.87
N ASP A 368 16.38 -10.04 18.23
CA ASP A 368 17.06 -11.29 18.54
C ASP A 368 16.82 -12.26 17.37
N SER A 369 17.90 -12.78 16.79
CA SER A 369 17.84 -13.75 15.70
C SER A 369 18.12 -15.17 16.19
N ALA A 370 18.16 -16.15 15.27
CA ALA A 370 18.63 -17.49 15.60
C ALA A 370 20.15 -17.59 15.79
N VAL A 371 20.90 -16.57 15.35
CA VAL A 371 22.36 -16.48 15.37
C VAL A 371 22.77 -15.23 16.15
N ASP A 372 23.45 -15.40 17.29
CA ASP A 372 23.82 -14.30 18.20
C ASP A 372 24.56 -13.12 17.50
N ASP A 373 25.25 -13.38 16.40
CA ASP A 373 26.05 -12.38 15.65
C ASP A 373 25.17 -11.39 14.86
N ARG A 374 23.86 -11.67 14.74
CA ARG A 374 22.89 -10.79 14.05
C ARG A 374 21.95 -10.08 15.04
N ASP A 375 22.10 -10.33 16.34
CA ASP A 375 21.33 -9.63 17.36
C ASP A 375 21.71 -8.16 17.40
N VAL A 376 20.71 -7.28 17.46
CA VAL A 376 20.94 -5.84 17.47
C VAL A 376 19.87 -5.09 18.25
N LYS A 377 20.35 -4.19 19.11
CA LYS A 377 19.56 -3.10 19.70
C LYS A 377 19.90 -1.82 18.98
N GLN A 378 18.89 -1.14 18.45
CA GLN A 378 19.08 0.05 17.63
C GLN A 378 18.30 1.23 18.17
N TRP A 379 19.00 2.35 18.37
CA TRP A 379 18.39 3.69 18.41
C TRP A 379 18.61 4.38 17.07
N ALA A 380 17.53 4.61 16.31
CA ALA A 380 17.56 5.43 15.11
C ALA A 380 16.97 6.81 15.40
N LEU A 381 17.74 7.86 15.14
CA LEU A 381 17.35 9.26 15.31
C LEU A 381 17.32 9.95 13.94
N GLY A 382 16.27 10.70 13.65
CA GLY A 382 16.02 11.23 12.33
C GLY A 382 15.44 12.64 12.30
N ILE A 383 15.80 13.39 11.27
CA ILE A 383 15.14 14.64 10.89
C ILE A 383 14.71 14.53 9.42
N ASN A 384 13.44 14.81 9.18
CA ASN A 384 12.83 14.81 7.86
C ASN A 384 12.46 16.25 7.45
N TYR A 385 12.68 16.59 6.19
CA TYR A 385 12.14 17.77 5.53
C TYR A 385 11.08 17.36 4.51
N ILE A 386 9.83 17.74 4.77
CA ILE A 386 8.66 17.33 3.99
C ILE A 386 8.37 18.39 2.92
N PHE A 387 8.86 18.19 1.70
CA PHE A 387 8.57 19.12 0.60
C PHE A 387 7.08 19.11 0.25
N THR A 388 6.51 17.91 0.14
CA THR A 388 5.09 17.58 -0.05
C THR A 388 4.82 16.21 0.60
N SER A 389 3.57 15.77 0.65
CA SER A 389 3.17 14.49 1.26
C SER A 389 3.86 13.26 0.67
N ASN A 390 4.32 13.35 -0.58
CA ASN A 390 4.97 12.28 -1.32
C ASN A 390 6.43 12.56 -1.70
N PHE A 391 7.05 13.66 -1.23
CA PHE A 391 8.46 13.96 -1.50
C PHE A 391 9.14 14.47 -0.23
N ILE A 392 10.11 13.70 0.27
CA ILE A 392 10.72 13.88 1.59
C ILE A 392 12.23 13.71 1.50
N ALA A 393 12.98 14.63 2.13
CA ALA A 393 14.39 14.41 2.46
C ALA A 393 14.50 13.92 3.89
N LYS A 394 15.39 12.96 4.14
CA LYS A 394 15.63 12.37 5.45
C LYS A 394 17.13 12.37 5.75
N VAL A 395 17.47 12.61 7.01
CA VAL A 395 18.80 12.34 7.55
C VAL A 395 18.60 11.55 8.83
N ASN A 396 19.21 10.38 8.91
CA ASN A 396 19.12 9.46 10.04
C ASN A 396 20.52 9.09 10.55
N TYR A 397 20.61 8.86 11.85
CA TYR A 397 21.76 8.24 12.49
C TYR A 397 21.28 7.06 13.33
N GLU A 398 21.89 5.90 13.11
CA GLU A 398 21.57 4.64 13.77
C GLU A 398 22.71 4.30 14.73
N LEU A 399 22.38 4.22 16.00
CA LEU A 399 23.23 3.72 17.07
C LEU A 399 22.89 2.25 17.25
N ASN A 400 23.80 1.38 16.84
CA ASN A 400 23.62 -0.07 16.92
C ASN A 400 24.46 -0.62 18.07
N ASP A 401 23.91 -1.60 18.77
CA ASP A 401 24.53 -2.33 19.87
C ASP A 401 24.26 -3.82 19.60
N GLY A 402 25.27 -4.48 19.05
CA GLY A 402 25.23 -5.88 18.65
C GLY A 402 26.45 -6.63 19.18
N LYS A 403 26.76 -7.79 18.60
CA LYS A 403 27.97 -8.52 19.00
C LYS A 403 29.23 -7.74 18.57
N ASN A 404 30.16 -7.51 19.49
CA ASN A 404 31.44 -6.84 19.21
C ASN A 404 32.14 -7.39 17.96
N ASN A 405 32.54 -6.50 17.04
CA ASN A 405 33.17 -6.81 15.74
C ASN A 405 32.28 -7.57 14.75
N SER A 406 30.96 -7.52 14.91
CA SER A 406 30.00 -7.93 13.88
C SER A 406 29.42 -6.70 13.18
N ALA A 407 28.87 -6.87 11.97
CA ALA A 407 28.16 -5.80 11.27
C ALA A 407 26.94 -5.28 12.07
N ALA A 408 26.40 -6.08 12.99
CA ALA A 408 25.30 -5.69 13.87
C ALA A 408 25.69 -4.64 14.92
N ASP A 409 26.99 -4.44 15.17
CA ASP A 409 27.52 -3.44 16.11
C ASP A 409 27.90 -2.10 15.42
N ASP A 410 27.85 -2.05 14.10
CA ASP A 410 28.29 -0.87 13.34
C ASP A 410 27.22 0.22 13.32
N ASN A 411 27.57 1.45 13.75
CA ASN A 411 26.67 2.60 13.64
C ASN A 411 26.51 3.07 12.20
N ARG A 412 25.35 3.63 11.82
CA ARG A 412 25.10 4.06 10.43
C ARG A 412 24.67 5.51 10.34
N PHE A 413 25.16 6.21 9.33
CA PHE A 413 24.64 7.49 8.88
C PHE A 413 23.94 7.31 7.54
N LEU A 414 22.71 7.80 7.44
CA LEU A 414 21.87 7.66 6.26
C LEU A 414 21.31 9.03 5.86
N ALA A 415 21.39 9.36 4.57
CA ALA A 415 20.67 10.46 3.97
C ALA A 415 19.87 9.94 2.77
N GLN A 416 18.60 10.32 2.65
CA GLN A 416 17.71 9.80 1.60
C GLN A 416 16.81 10.90 1.04
N LEU A 417 16.66 10.93 -0.28
CA LEU A 417 15.54 11.59 -0.96
C LEU A 417 14.57 10.51 -1.42
N ALA A 418 13.34 10.53 -0.88
CA ALA A 418 12.30 9.57 -1.21
C ALA A 418 11.12 10.26 -1.89
N TYR A 419 10.63 9.66 -2.98
CA TYR A 419 9.57 10.20 -3.81
C TYR A 419 8.54 9.12 -4.15
N GLY A 420 7.29 9.31 -3.72
CA GLY A 420 6.13 8.54 -4.19
C GLY A 420 5.45 9.27 -5.35
N PHE A 421 5.03 8.54 -6.38
CA PHE A 421 4.43 9.12 -7.59
C PHE A 421 3.10 8.46 -7.97
#